data_AF-A0A2U4B4D5-F1
#
_entry.id   AF-A0A2U4B4D5-F1
#
_cell.length_a   1.000
_cell.length_b   1.000
_cell.length_c   1.000
_cell.angle_alpha   90.00
_cell.angle_beta   90.00
_cell.angle_gamma   90.00
#
_symmetry.space_group_name_H-M   'P 1'
#
loop_
_entity.id
_entity.type
_entity.pdbx_description
1 polymer ?
#
loop_
_entity_poly.entity_id
_entity_poly.type
_entity_poly.pdbx_seq_one_letter_code
_entity_poly.pdbx_strand_id
1 'polypeptide(L)'
;MNPFWSMSTSSVRKRSDGEEKTLTGDVKTSPPRTAPKKQLPSIPKNALPITKPSSPAPATQSANGTHASYGPFYLEYSLLAEFTLVVKQKLPGVYVQPSYRSALMWFGVIFIRHGLYQDGVFKFTVYIPDNYPDGDCPRLVFDIPVFHPLVDPTSGELDVKRAFAKWRRNYNHIWQVLMYARRVFYKIDTASPLNPEAAVLYEKDIQLFKSKVVDSVKVCTAHLFDQPKIEDPYAISFSPWNPSVHDEAREKMLTQKKKPEEQHNKSVHVAGLSWVKPGSVQPFSKEEKTVAT
;
A
#
# COMPACT_ATOMS: atom_id res chain seq x y z
N MET A 1 -8.09 -25.09 17.79
CA MET A 1 -8.45 -25.74 16.51
C MET A 1 -8.23 -24.74 15.38
N ASN A 2 -7.09 -24.83 14.71
CA ASN A 2 -6.74 -24.14 13.47
C ASN A 2 -6.19 -25.21 12.52
N PRO A 3 -6.58 -25.25 11.23
CA PRO A 3 -5.96 -26.19 10.31
C PRO A 3 -4.64 -25.63 9.77
N PHE A 4 -3.58 -26.36 10.11
CA PHE A 4 -2.28 -26.42 9.47
C PHE A 4 -2.42 -26.85 8.00
N TRP A 5 -1.59 -26.33 7.10
CA TRP A 5 -1.30 -27.01 5.83
C TRP A 5 0.22 -27.03 5.59
N SER A 6 0.76 -28.25 5.56
CA SER A 6 2.14 -28.60 5.30
C SER A 6 2.33 -28.94 3.82
N MET A 7 3.52 -28.67 3.28
CA MET A 7 3.99 -29.12 1.96
C MET A 7 4.71 -30.47 2.05
N SER A 8 4.55 -31.32 1.02
CA SER A 8 5.52 -32.34 0.52
C SER A 8 4.94 -32.95 -0.79
N THR A 9 5.50 -32.65 -1.97
CA THR A 9 6.50 -33.39 -2.79
C THR A 9 6.06 -34.71 -3.46
N SER A 10 6.13 -34.68 -4.81
CA SER A 10 6.53 -35.70 -5.81
C SER A 10 5.81 -37.05 -5.94
N SER A 11 5.32 -37.33 -7.16
CA SER A 11 5.63 -38.58 -7.88
C SER A 11 5.48 -38.40 -9.40
N VAL A 12 6.08 -39.33 -10.14
CA VAL A 12 6.61 -39.25 -11.51
C VAL A 12 5.88 -40.25 -12.44
N ARG A 13 5.89 -39.94 -13.75
CA ARG A 13 5.68 -40.79 -14.97
C ARG A 13 4.27 -41.26 -15.35
N LYS A 14 3.86 -40.94 -16.60
CA LYS A 14 3.90 -41.89 -17.75
C LYS A 14 3.68 -41.17 -19.10
N ARG A 15 4.51 -41.47 -20.10
CA ARG A 15 4.33 -41.19 -21.54
C ARG A 15 3.60 -42.36 -22.20
N SER A 16 2.93 -42.10 -23.33
CA SER A 16 2.60 -43.08 -24.37
C SER A 16 2.67 -42.40 -25.76
N ASP A 17 3.40 -43.04 -26.68
CA ASP A 17 3.63 -42.67 -28.09
C ASP A 17 2.67 -43.38 -29.07
N GLY A 18 2.62 -42.88 -30.32
CA GLY A 18 2.19 -43.58 -31.57
C GLY A 18 0.72 -43.39 -31.97
N GLU A 19 0.30 -43.12 -33.22
CA GLU A 19 0.87 -43.34 -34.56
C GLU A 19 0.19 -42.44 -35.63
N GLU A 20 0.85 -42.33 -36.80
CA GLU A 20 0.50 -41.63 -38.05
C GLU A 20 -0.82 -42.06 -38.74
N LYS A 21 -1.43 -41.11 -39.50
CA LYS A 21 -1.93 -41.38 -40.86
C LYS A 21 -2.24 -40.11 -41.67
N THR A 22 -1.66 -40.06 -42.86
CA THR A 22 -1.85 -39.11 -43.97
C THR A 22 -3.20 -39.33 -44.68
N LEU A 23 -3.85 -38.26 -45.19
CA LEU A 23 -4.41 -38.10 -46.55
C LEU A 23 -5.42 -36.92 -46.69
N THR A 24 -5.11 -36.03 -47.64
CA THR A 24 -5.96 -35.31 -48.64
C THR A 24 -7.30 -34.64 -48.27
N GLY A 25 -7.31 -33.30 -48.39
CA GLY A 25 -8.26 -32.46 -49.16
C GLY A 25 -9.78 -32.52 -48.90
N ASP A 26 -10.37 -31.41 -48.45
CA ASP A 26 -11.33 -30.67 -49.30
C ASP A 26 -11.68 -29.28 -48.74
N VAL A 27 -11.95 -28.36 -49.67
CA VAL A 27 -12.29 -26.96 -49.46
C VAL A 27 -13.77 -26.84 -49.06
N LYS A 28 -14.09 -26.08 -48.00
CA LYS A 28 -15.42 -25.46 -47.84
C LYS A 28 -15.34 -24.12 -47.14
N THR A 29 -15.76 -23.11 -47.91
CA THR A 29 -15.86 -21.69 -47.63
C THR A 29 -16.95 -21.39 -46.60
N SER A 30 -16.75 -20.33 -45.80
CA SER A 30 -17.77 -19.71 -44.94
C SER A 30 -17.63 -18.17 -45.02
N PRO A 31 -18.73 -17.41 -44.97
CA PRO A 31 -18.80 -16.04 -45.50
C PRO A 31 -18.19 -14.96 -44.58
N PRO A 32 -17.74 -13.81 -45.14
CA PRO A 32 -17.08 -12.77 -44.36
C PRO A 32 -18.09 -11.91 -43.58
N ARG A 33 -17.83 -11.76 -42.27
CA ARG A 33 -18.54 -10.83 -41.38
C ARG A 33 -17.92 -9.43 -41.55
N THR A 34 -18.70 -8.48 -42.05
CA THR A 34 -18.32 -7.07 -42.17
C THR A 34 -18.25 -6.43 -40.79
N ALA A 35 -17.06 -5.96 -40.41
CA ALA A 35 -16.87 -5.07 -39.26
C ALA A 35 -16.00 -3.87 -39.70
N PRO A 36 -16.39 -2.63 -39.42
CA PRO A 36 -15.68 -1.46 -39.89
C PRO A 36 -14.36 -1.31 -39.12
N LYS A 37 -13.24 -1.28 -39.86
CA LYS A 37 -11.93 -0.91 -39.32
C LYS A 37 -11.97 0.57 -38.96
N LYS A 38 -11.90 0.92 -37.67
CA LYS A 38 -11.57 2.28 -37.24
C LYS A 38 -10.11 2.56 -37.57
N GLN A 39 -9.85 3.33 -38.63
CA GLN A 39 -8.54 3.88 -38.94
C GLN A 39 -8.21 5.04 -38.00
N LEU A 40 -6.99 5.03 -37.46
CA LEU A 40 -6.40 6.18 -36.76
C LEU A 40 -5.99 7.26 -37.80
N PRO A 41 -6.03 8.56 -37.44
CA PRO A 41 -5.69 9.64 -38.37
C PRO A 41 -4.19 9.66 -38.70
N SER A 42 -3.87 10.04 -39.95
CA SER A 42 -2.51 10.15 -40.47
C SER A 42 -1.78 11.42 -40.00
N ILE A 43 -0.54 11.25 -39.54
CA ILE A 43 0.34 12.32 -39.05
C ILE A 43 0.95 13.10 -40.25
N PRO A 44 1.06 14.45 -40.21
CA PRO A 44 1.70 15.23 -41.27
C PRO A 44 3.22 14.97 -41.33
N LYS A 45 3.75 14.74 -42.53
CA LYS A 45 5.18 14.72 -42.81
C LYS A 45 5.65 16.14 -43.11
N ASN A 46 6.55 16.70 -42.27
CA ASN A 46 7.72 17.50 -42.68
C ASN A 46 8.25 18.35 -41.50
N ALA A 47 9.45 18.02 -41.03
CA ALA A 47 10.41 18.99 -40.49
C ALA A 47 11.82 18.39 -40.58
N LEU A 48 12.73 19.06 -41.29
CA LEU A 48 14.12 18.66 -41.50
C LEU A 48 15.00 18.98 -40.27
N PRO A 49 16.14 18.28 -40.04
CA PRO A 49 16.99 18.47 -38.88
C PRO A 49 18.09 19.53 -39.10
N ILE A 50 18.33 20.38 -38.09
CA ILE A 50 19.53 21.23 -37.99
C ILE A 50 20.57 20.52 -37.11
N THR A 51 21.83 20.58 -37.54
CA THR A 51 22.96 19.80 -37.04
C THR A 51 23.95 20.60 -36.18
N LYS A 52 24.69 19.85 -35.32
CA LYS A 52 26.04 20.04 -34.70
C LYS A 52 26.08 20.37 -33.18
N PRO A 53 27.17 20.07 -32.44
CA PRO A 53 27.78 18.73 -32.23
C PRO A 53 28.20 18.41 -30.76
N SER A 54 28.19 17.11 -30.42
CA SER A 54 29.10 16.32 -29.55
C SER A 54 29.83 16.90 -28.31
N SER A 55 29.60 16.28 -27.14
CA SER A 55 30.62 15.95 -26.11
C SER A 55 30.24 14.62 -25.41
N PRO A 56 31.19 13.80 -24.90
CA PRO A 56 30.97 12.37 -24.69
C PRO A 56 30.60 11.98 -23.24
N ALA A 57 29.67 11.03 -23.08
CA ALA A 57 29.44 10.25 -21.86
C ALA A 57 28.76 8.90 -22.23
N PRO A 58 28.78 7.88 -21.35
CA PRO A 58 29.20 6.52 -21.69
C PRO A 58 28.07 5.59 -22.18
N ALA A 59 28.52 4.46 -22.73
CA ALA A 59 27.75 3.42 -23.41
C ALA A 59 26.38 3.09 -22.78
N THR A 60 25.32 3.48 -23.49
CA THR A 60 23.96 2.98 -23.28
C THR A 60 23.63 1.92 -24.32
N GLN A 61 23.13 0.79 -23.83
CA GLN A 61 22.57 -0.28 -24.63
C GLN A 61 21.42 0.28 -25.49
N SER A 62 21.46 -0.03 -26.77
CA SER A 62 20.47 0.36 -27.77
C SER A 62 19.12 -0.32 -27.49
N ALA A 63 18.21 0.38 -26.83
CA ALA A 63 16.79 0.02 -26.81
C ALA A 63 16.11 0.66 -28.04
N ASN A 64 15.55 -0.19 -28.90
CA ASN A 64 14.85 0.22 -30.12
C ASN A 64 13.73 1.24 -29.82
N GLY A 65 13.63 2.23 -30.72
CA GLY A 65 12.77 3.41 -30.61
C GLY A 65 11.28 3.14 -30.40
N THR A 66 10.61 4.15 -29.86
CA THR A 66 9.20 4.28 -29.43
C THR A 66 8.85 3.83 -28.01
N HIS A 67 9.41 2.74 -27.47
CA HIS A 67 9.01 2.27 -26.12
C HIS A 67 9.72 3.03 -24.98
N ALA A 68 10.92 3.56 -25.22
CA ALA A 68 11.69 4.29 -24.22
C ALA A 68 11.07 5.64 -23.84
N SER A 69 10.34 6.29 -24.75
CA SER A 69 9.68 7.59 -24.50
C SER A 69 8.42 7.48 -23.64
N TYR A 70 7.77 6.31 -23.61
CA TYR A 70 6.59 6.07 -22.77
C TYR A 70 6.92 5.52 -21.38
N GLY A 71 8.19 5.26 -21.09
CA GLY A 71 8.65 4.74 -19.80
C GLY A 71 8.06 5.47 -18.58
N PRO A 72 8.12 6.82 -18.53
CA PRO A 72 7.53 7.59 -17.44
C PRO A 72 6.01 7.40 -17.30
N PHE A 73 5.27 7.35 -18.39
CA PHE A 73 3.81 7.15 -18.36
C PHE A 73 3.42 5.75 -17.86
N TYR A 74 4.17 4.72 -18.27
CA TYR A 74 3.96 3.36 -17.76
C TYR A 74 4.29 3.24 -16.28
N LEU A 75 5.33 3.94 -15.81
CA LEU A 75 5.68 4.03 -14.40
C LEU A 75 4.55 4.70 -13.60
N GLU A 76 4.11 5.89 -14.00
CA GLU A 76 3.00 6.60 -13.33
C GLU A 76 1.72 5.76 -13.28
N TYR A 77 1.37 5.11 -14.40
CA TYR A 77 0.21 4.21 -14.44
C TYR A 77 0.36 3.01 -13.49
N SER A 78 1.56 2.44 -13.41
CA SER A 78 1.86 1.35 -12.47
C SER A 78 1.72 1.81 -11.03
N LEU A 79 2.18 3.03 -10.69
CA LEU A 79 2.08 3.60 -9.35
C LEU A 79 0.62 3.96 -9.00
N LEU A 80 -0.17 4.44 -9.96
CA LEU A 80 -1.60 4.66 -9.77
C LEU A 80 -2.35 3.34 -9.50
N ALA A 81 -1.97 2.27 -10.20
CA ALA A 81 -2.50 0.94 -9.93
C ALA A 81 -2.13 0.44 -8.53
N GLU A 82 -0.89 0.65 -8.09
CA GLU A 82 -0.46 0.35 -6.72
C GLU A 82 -1.26 1.13 -5.67
N PHE A 83 -1.49 2.43 -5.89
CA PHE A 83 -2.29 3.24 -4.98
C PHE A 83 -3.74 2.72 -4.89
N THR A 84 -4.31 2.32 -6.03
CA THR A 84 -5.63 1.68 -6.07
C THR A 84 -5.65 0.38 -5.26
N LEU A 85 -4.57 -0.42 -5.29
CA LEU A 85 -4.45 -1.63 -4.47
C LEU A 85 -4.36 -1.29 -2.97
N VAL A 86 -3.62 -0.25 -2.58
CA VAL A 86 -3.56 0.22 -1.19
C VAL A 86 -4.96 0.58 -0.67
N VAL A 87 -5.73 1.35 -1.45
CA VAL A 87 -7.11 1.73 -1.08
C VAL A 87 -8.01 0.51 -0.94
N LYS A 88 -7.88 -0.47 -1.85
CA LYS A 88 -8.65 -1.72 -1.81
C LYS A 88 -8.35 -2.57 -0.58
N GLN A 89 -7.09 -2.60 -0.15
CA GLN A 89 -6.65 -3.44 0.98
C GLN A 89 -7.17 -2.93 2.34
N LYS A 90 -7.60 -1.66 2.43
CA LYS A 90 -8.20 -1.05 3.64
C LYS A 90 -7.39 -1.30 4.91
N LEU A 91 -6.11 -0.94 4.87
CA LEU A 91 -5.18 -1.14 5.98
C LEU A 91 -5.62 -0.36 7.23
N PRO A 92 -6.03 -1.03 8.33
CA PRO A 92 -6.53 -0.32 9.48
C PRO A 92 -5.44 0.55 10.11
N GLY A 93 -5.77 1.80 10.43
CA GLY A 93 -4.82 2.71 11.07
C GLY A 93 -3.61 3.08 10.21
N VAL A 94 -3.60 2.80 8.92
CA VAL A 94 -2.55 3.25 7.99
C VAL A 94 -3.21 4.14 6.95
N TYR A 95 -2.76 5.37 6.85
CA TYR A 95 -3.22 6.33 5.86
C TYR A 95 -2.03 6.73 5.00
N VAL A 96 -2.22 6.75 3.68
CA VAL A 96 -1.16 7.06 2.72
C VAL A 96 -1.73 7.89 1.59
N GLN A 97 -0.94 8.84 1.12
CA GLN A 97 -1.26 9.71 0.00
C GLN A 97 0.00 9.92 -0.85
N PRO A 98 -0.07 9.73 -2.19
CA PRO A 98 1.03 10.10 -3.09
C PRO A 98 1.33 11.60 -3.00
N SER A 99 2.59 11.99 -3.18
CA SER A 99 3.00 13.39 -3.27
C SER A 99 2.39 14.06 -4.48
N TYR A 100 2.10 15.36 -4.35
CA TYR A 100 1.68 16.18 -5.48
C TYR A 100 2.83 16.38 -6.47
N ARG A 101 4.05 16.57 -5.97
CA ARG A 101 5.25 16.87 -6.77
C ARG A 101 5.86 15.62 -7.45
N SER A 102 5.68 14.42 -6.89
CA SER A 102 6.26 13.20 -7.45
C SER A 102 5.49 11.93 -7.11
N ALA A 103 5.11 11.15 -8.12
CA ALA A 103 4.47 9.84 -7.92
C ALA A 103 5.37 8.82 -7.20
N LEU A 104 6.69 9.06 -7.18
CA LEU A 104 7.70 8.21 -6.53
C LEU A 104 7.84 8.45 -5.02
N MET A 105 7.11 9.40 -4.46
CA MET A 105 7.14 9.73 -3.04
C MET A 105 5.75 9.70 -2.46
N TRP A 106 5.49 8.90 -1.43
CA TRP A 106 4.18 8.84 -0.79
C TRP A 106 4.30 9.20 0.70
N PHE A 107 3.43 10.09 1.17
CA PHE A 107 3.33 10.46 2.57
C PHE A 107 2.38 9.51 3.29
N GLY A 108 2.70 9.14 4.52
CA GLY A 108 1.87 8.26 5.30
C GLY A 108 1.90 8.51 6.79
N VAL A 109 0.92 7.96 7.48
CA VAL A 109 0.83 7.96 8.94
C VAL A 109 0.26 6.64 9.44
N ILE A 110 0.86 6.11 10.51
CA ILE A 110 0.41 4.90 11.21
C ILE A 110 -0.13 5.29 12.59
N PHE A 111 -1.35 4.85 12.89
CA PHE A 111 -1.99 4.93 14.20
C PHE A 111 -1.95 3.55 14.87
N ILE A 112 -1.22 3.44 15.98
CA ILE A 112 -1.14 2.23 16.77
C ILE A 112 -2.20 2.26 17.87
N ARG A 113 -3.01 1.20 17.98
CA ARG A 113 -4.18 1.16 18.87
C ARG A 113 -3.97 0.39 20.16
N HIS A 114 -3.00 -0.52 20.20
CA HIS A 114 -2.72 -1.36 21.37
C HIS A 114 -1.29 -1.90 21.29
N GLY A 115 -0.82 -2.47 22.40
CA GLY A 115 0.54 -3.00 22.52
C GLY A 115 1.51 -1.95 23.07
N LEU A 116 2.81 -2.21 22.91
CA LEU A 116 3.87 -1.39 23.52
C LEU A 116 3.89 0.05 22.98
N TYR A 117 3.47 0.23 21.73
CA TYR A 117 3.42 1.52 21.04
C TYR A 117 2.00 2.11 20.98
N GLN A 118 1.10 1.70 21.88
CA GLN A 118 -0.28 2.20 21.90
C GLN A 118 -0.33 3.73 21.93
N ASP A 119 -1.35 4.29 21.26
CA ASP A 119 -1.56 5.73 21.06
C ASP A 119 -0.46 6.43 20.24
N GLY A 120 0.52 5.68 19.74
CA GLY A 120 1.54 6.18 18.82
C GLY A 120 0.97 6.62 17.48
N VAL A 121 1.34 7.83 17.06
CA VAL A 121 1.06 8.39 15.74
C VAL A 121 2.38 8.64 15.02
N PHE A 122 2.71 7.77 14.07
CA PHE A 122 4.01 7.79 13.38
C PHE A 122 3.83 8.21 11.93
N LYS A 123 4.28 9.42 11.60
CA LYS A 123 4.39 9.89 10.21
C LYS A 123 5.57 9.20 9.53
N PHE A 124 5.45 8.92 8.24
CA PHE A 124 6.49 8.33 7.43
C PHE A 124 6.40 8.78 5.97
N THR A 125 7.49 8.60 5.24
CA THR A 125 7.57 8.81 3.80
C THR A 125 8.05 7.53 3.13
N VAL A 126 7.36 7.14 2.05
CA VAL A 126 7.77 6.04 1.17
C VAL A 126 8.51 6.62 -0.02
N TYR A 127 9.70 6.11 -0.29
CA TYR A 127 10.50 6.46 -1.47
C TYR A 127 10.54 5.26 -2.41
N ILE A 128 10.02 5.45 -3.62
CA ILE A 128 9.86 4.42 -4.63
C ILE A 128 10.97 4.61 -5.69
N PRO A 129 11.69 3.54 -6.08
CA PRO A 129 12.72 3.65 -7.12
C PRO A 129 12.16 4.08 -8.48
N ASP A 130 12.95 4.82 -9.24
CA ASP A 130 12.61 5.30 -10.60
C ASP A 130 12.45 4.17 -11.62
N ASN A 131 13.09 3.02 -11.38
CA ASN A 131 12.95 1.80 -12.16
C ASN A 131 11.87 0.85 -11.62
N TYR A 132 10.96 1.32 -10.76
CA TYR A 132 9.86 0.50 -10.24
C TYR A 132 9.02 -0.11 -11.38
N PRO A 133 8.58 -1.38 -11.27
CA PRO A 133 8.85 -2.35 -10.20
C PRO A 133 10.00 -3.33 -10.50
N ASP A 134 10.95 -3.00 -11.37
CA ASP A 134 12.11 -3.87 -11.68
C ASP A 134 13.32 -3.66 -10.77
N GLY A 135 13.31 -2.61 -9.96
CA GLY A 135 14.40 -2.27 -9.04
C GLY A 135 14.32 -2.87 -7.65
N ASP A 136 14.94 -2.15 -6.72
CA ASP A 136 14.90 -2.43 -5.29
C ASP A 136 13.50 -2.25 -4.70
N CYS A 137 13.26 -2.79 -3.51
CA CYS A 137 12.02 -2.52 -2.79
C CYS A 137 11.90 -1.03 -2.41
N PRO A 138 10.68 -0.46 -2.35
CA PRO A 138 10.47 0.88 -1.80
C PRO A 138 11.04 1.00 -0.39
N ARG A 139 11.65 2.14 -0.10
CA ARG A 139 12.13 2.49 1.25
C ARG A 139 11.02 3.15 2.03
N LEU A 140 10.99 2.94 3.35
CA LEU A 140 10.05 3.62 4.24
C LEU A 140 10.84 4.27 5.38
N VAL A 141 10.66 5.57 5.54
CA VAL A 141 11.41 6.39 6.50
C VAL A 141 10.43 7.07 7.43
N PHE A 142 10.52 6.80 8.72
CA PHE A 142 9.71 7.45 9.74
C PHE A 142 10.24 8.84 10.09
N ASP A 143 9.34 9.72 10.50
CA ASP A 143 9.73 10.93 11.21
C ASP A 143 10.29 10.56 12.58
N ILE A 144 11.55 10.95 12.82
CA ILE A 144 12.23 10.76 14.10
C ILE A 144 11.59 11.61 15.22
N PRO A 145 11.63 11.14 16.48
CA PRO A 145 12.27 9.90 16.95
C PRO A 145 11.32 8.69 16.98
N VAL A 146 11.77 7.53 16.47
CA VAL A 146 11.07 6.24 16.62
C VAL A 146 12.00 5.23 17.29
N PHE A 147 11.73 4.91 18.55
CA PHE A 147 12.53 3.94 19.30
C PHE A 147 12.06 2.51 19.04
N HIS A 148 12.63 1.83 18.04
CA HIS A 148 12.23 0.48 17.63
C HIS A 148 13.43 -0.34 17.12
N PRO A 149 13.56 -1.66 17.42
CA PRO A 149 14.73 -2.48 17.00
C PRO A 149 15.01 -2.50 15.49
N LEU A 150 13.95 -2.46 14.67
CA LEU A 150 14.02 -2.48 13.20
C LEU A 150 14.01 -1.10 12.53
N VAL A 151 14.08 -0.02 13.29
CA VAL A 151 14.14 1.35 12.74
C VAL A 151 15.50 1.93 13.06
N ASP A 152 16.21 2.41 12.05
CA ASP A 152 17.49 3.08 12.24
C ASP A 152 17.29 4.37 13.05
N PRO A 153 17.98 4.54 14.18
CA PRO A 153 17.73 5.66 15.10
C PRO A 153 18.16 7.02 14.54
N THR A 154 19.01 7.05 13.50
CA THR A 154 19.56 8.30 12.94
C THR A 154 18.75 8.78 11.74
N SER A 155 18.46 7.88 10.81
CA SER A 155 17.76 8.17 9.56
C SER A 155 16.24 8.00 9.66
N GLY A 156 15.75 7.21 10.62
CA GLY A 156 14.35 6.79 10.70
C GLY A 156 13.97 5.70 9.69
N GLU A 157 14.92 5.15 8.93
CA GLU A 157 14.64 4.12 7.94
C GLU A 157 14.24 2.79 8.59
N LEU A 158 13.14 2.21 8.12
CA LEU A 158 12.69 0.88 8.50
C LEU A 158 13.47 -0.19 7.72
N ASP A 159 13.84 -1.29 8.39
CA ASP A 159 14.41 -2.49 7.75
C ASP A 159 13.36 -3.24 6.91
N VAL A 160 13.00 -2.67 5.76
CA VAL A 160 12.09 -3.27 4.77
C VAL A 160 12.77 -4.44 4.05
N LYS A 161 14.08 -4.34 3.80
CA LYS A 161 14.86 -5.34 3.06
C LYS A 161 14.88 -6.70 3.78
N ARG A 162 14.76 -6.75 5.11
CA ARG A 162 14.51 -8.00 5.85
C ARG A 162 13.31 -8.80 5.33
N ALA A 163 12.18 -8.13 5.08
CA ALA A 163 10.96 -8.79 4.60
C ALA A 163 10.93 -8.94 3.08
N PHE A 164 11.63 -8.06 2.37
CA PHE A 164 11.63 -7.96 0.90
C PHE A 164 13.04 -7.97 0.33
N ALA A 165 13.83 -8.99 0.67
CA ALA A 165 15.24 -9.10 0.27
C ALA A 165 15.45 -9.06 -1.26
N LYS A 166 14.47 -9.56 -2.02
CA LYS A 166 14.39 -9.43 -3.47
C LYS A 166 13.00 -8.97 -3.87
N TRP A 167 12.89 -7.80 -4.48
CA TRP A 167 11.64 -7.28 -5.01
C TRP A 167 11.22 -8.03 -6.28
N ARG A 168 9.93 -8.37 -6.39
CA ARG A 168 9.38 -9.15 -7.50
C ARG A 168 8.15 -8.45 -8.07
N ARG A 169 8.27 -7.89 -9.28
CA ARG A 169 7.25 -7.11 -10.02
C ARG A 169 5.79 -7.56 -9.91
N ASN A 170 5.51 -8.86 -9.94
CA ASN A 170 4.14 -9.41 -9.97
C ASN A 170 3.70 -10.07 -8.65
N TYR A 171 4.52 -9.96 -7.60
CA TYR A 171 4.26 -10.61 -6.31
C TYR A 171 4.33 -9.62 -5.16
N ASN A 172 5.26 -8.66 -5.25
CA ASN A 172 5.41 -7.61 -4.28
C ASN A 172 4.69 -6.34 -4.71
N HIS A 173 4.07 -5.71 -3.71
CA HIS A 173 3.26 -4.51 -3.88
C HIS A 173 3.52 -3.55 -2.73
N ILE A 174 3.30 -2.26 -2.96
CA ILE A 174 3.57 -1.22 -1.97
C ILE A 174 2.69 -1.43 -0.72
N TRP A 175 1.46 -1.92 -0.88
CA TRP A 175 0.59 -2.24 0.27
C TRP A 175 1.19 -3.29 1.22
N GLN A 176 2.02 -4.21 0.72
CA GLN A 176 2.70 -5.20 1.56
C GLN A 176 3.77 -4.55 2.43
N VAL A 177 4.49 -3.56 1.89
CA VAL A 177 5.46 -2.74 2.65
C VAL A 177 4.74 -1.98 3.76
N LEU A 178 3.59 -1.37 3.46
CA LEU A 178 2.76 -0.67 4.45
C LEU A 178 2.22 -1.61 5.53
N MET A 179 1.78 -2.82 5.14
CA MET A 179 1.37 -3.86 6.10
C MET A 179 2.52 -4.30 7.00
N TYR A 180 3.70 -4.49 6.43
CA TYR A 180 4.90 -4.83 7.18
C TYR A 180 5.28 -3.72 8.16
N ALA A 181 5.30 -2.46 7.72
CA ALA A 181 5.60 -1.30 8.55
C ALA A 181 4.63 -1.14 9.73
N ARG A 182 3.36 -1.47 9.54
CA ARG A 182 2.44 -1.56 10.67
C ARG A 182 2.75 -2.76 11.57
N ARG A 183 3.02 -3.93 10.99
CA ARG A 183 3.20 -5.19 11.71
C ARG A 183 4.36 -5.15 12.70
N VAL A 184 5.46 -4.47 12.38
CA VAL A 184 6.65 -4.44 13.26
C VAL A 184 6.34 -3.89 14.66
N PHE A 185 5.40 -2.94 14.77
CA PHE A 185 4.96 -2.40 16.06
C PHE A 185 4.15 -3.38 16.92
N TYR A 186 3.53 -4.40 16.31
CA TYR A 186 2.75 -5.43 17.02
C TYR A 186 3.55 -6.71 17.26
N LYS A 187 4.53 -7.00 16.39
CA LYS A 187 5.42 -8.14 16.49
C LYS A 187 6.86 -7.67 16.37
N ILE A 188 7.46 -7.39 17.52
CA ILE A 188 8.87 -6.99 17.63
C ILE A 188 9.76 -8.19 17.28
N ASP A 189 10.74 -7.93 16.43
CA ASP A 189 11.81 -8.86 16.07
C ASP A 189 13.14 -8.16 16.40
N THR A 190 14.00 -8.86 17.14
CA THR A 190 15.29 -8.37 17.63
C THR A 190 16.48 -9.00 16.90
N ALA A 191 16.26 -9.94 15.97
CA ALA A 191 17.35 -10.53 15.20
C ALA A 191 17.99 -9.49 14.28
N SER A 192 19.32 -9.38 14.22
CA SER A 192 20.06 -8.44 13.35
C SER A 192 19.45 -7.02 13.31
N PRO A 193 19.30 -6.33 14.45
CA PRO A 193 18.53 -5.09 14.54
C PRO A 193 19.26 -3.89 13.92
N LEU A 194 18.51 -2.91 13.42
CA LEU A 194 19.06 -1.60 13.04
C LEU A 194 19.31 -0.71 14.25
N ASN A 195 18.56 -0.92 15.34
CA ASN A 195 18.77 -0.29 16.63
C ASN A 195 19.14 -1.34 17.68
N PRO A 196 20.45 -1.59 17.90
CA PRO A 196 20.91 -2.56 18.89
C PRO A 196 20.51 -2.20 20.32
N GLU A 197 20.45 -0.92 20.67
CA GLU A 197 20.00 -0.47 22.01
C GLU A 197 18.57 -0.94 22.26
N ALA A 198 17.66 -0.66 21.32
CA ALA A 198 16.25 -1.06 21.43
C ALA A 198 16.11 -2.59 21.52
N ALA A 199 16.89 -3.35 20.75
CA ALA A 199 16.86 -4.81 20.80
C ALA A 199 17.36 -5.36 22.15
N VAL A 200 18.50 -4.88 22.63
CA VAL A 200 19.08 -5.30 23.92
C VAL A 200 18.14 -4.95 25.07
N LEU A 201 17.55 -3.76 25.07
CA LEU A 201 16.57 -3.38 26.09
C LEU A 201 15.31 -4.25 26.01
N TYR A 202 14.78 -4.53 24.82
CA TYR A 202 13.62 -5.41 24.69
C TYR A 202 13.86 -6.80 25.29
N GLU A 203 15.06 -7.36 25.12
CA GLU A 203 15.41 -8.70 25.62
C GLU A 203 15.80 -8.73 27.10
N LYS A 204 16.52 -7.71 27.58
CA LYS A 204 17.15 -7.73 28.91
C LYS A 204 16.49 -6.83 29.93
N ASP A 205 15.87 -5.73 29.50
CA ASP A 205 15.23 -4.74 30.37
C ASP A 205 13.97 -4.14 29.71
N ILE A 206 12.89 -4.93 29.75
CA ILE A 206 11.62 -4.56 29.14
C ILE A 206 10.98 -3.31 29.77
N GLN A 207 11.34 -2.96 31.00
CA GLN A 207 10.80 -1.77 31.67
C GLN A 207 11.46 -0.50 31.12
N LEU A 208 12.79 -0.51 31.00
CA LEU A 208 13.50 0.60 30.36
C LEU A 208 13.13 0.73 28.88
N PHE A 209 12.96 -0.39 28.17
CA PHE A 209 12.43 -0.39 26.80
C PHE A 209 11.07 0.33 26.72
N LYS A 210 10.12 -0.04 27.58
CA LYS A 210 8.80 0.60 27.64
C LYS A 210 8.90 2.10 27.91
N SER A 211 9.76 2.51 28.84
CA SER A 211 9.98 3.93 29.13
C SER A 211 10.45 4.70 27.88
N LYS A 212 11.46 4.16 27.18
CA LYS A 212 12.00 4.76 25.94
C LYS A 212 10.96 4.84 24.83
N VAL A 213 10.12 3.81 24.68
CA VAL A 213 8.99 3.82 23.73
C VAL A 213 7.98 4.90 24.08
N VAL A 214 7.61 5.03 25.35
CA VAL A 214 6.68 6.07 25.82
C VAL A 214 7.23 7.47 25.54
N ASP A 215 8.52 7.69 25.80
CA ASP A 215 9.16 8.97 25.52
C ASP A 215 9.18 9.28 24.02
N SER A 216 9.50 8.30 23.17
CA SER A 216 9.40 8.42 21.72
C SER A 216 7.97 8.77 21.26
N VAL A 217 6.94 8.09 21.77
CA VAL A 217 5.54 8.40 21.46
C VAL A 217 5.15 9.81 21.89
N LYS A 218 5.57 10.25 23.07
CA LYS A 218 5.29 11.60 23.58
C LYS A 218 5.90 12.66 22.66
N VAL A 219 7.14 12.47 22.22
CA VAL A 219 7.81 13.41 21.32
C VAL A 219 7.10 13.45 19.96
N CYS A 220 6.78 12.30 19.35
CA CYS A 220 6.00 12.27 18.09
C CYS A 220 4.65 12.98 18.24
N THR A 221 3.99 12.82 19.39
CA THR A 221 2.69 13.46 19.67
C THR A 221 2.84 14.98 19.86
N ALA A 222 3.89 15.45 20.53
CA ALA A 222 4.15 16.88 20.70
C ALA A 222 4.36 17.59 19.35
N HIS A 223 5.01 16.90 18.41
CA HIS A 223 5.26 17.39 17.04
C HIS A 223 4.15 17.03 16.04
N LEU A 224 2.98 16.56 16.51
CA LEU A 224 1.91 16.10 15.63
C LEU A 224 1.38 17.23 14.71
N PHE A 225 1.25 18.43 15.29
CA PHE A 225 0.70 19.62 14.64
C PHE A 225 1.75 20.49 13.95
N ASP A 226 3.02 20.07 13.97
CA ASP A 226 4.08 20.78 13.25
C ASP A 226 3.81 20.73 11.75
N GLN A 227 4.27 21.78 11.06
CA GLN A 227 4.21 21.81 9.61
C GLN A 227 5.05 20.68 9.00
N PRO A 228 4.62 20.11 7.87
CA PRO A 228 5.39 19.08 7.19
C PRO A 228 6.81 19.56 6.84
N LYS A 229 7.80 18.69 7.04
CA LYS A 229 9.21 18.97 6.70
C LYS A 229 9.43 19.17 5.20
N ILE A 230 8.60 18.52 4.39
CA ILE A 230 8.63 18.59 2.93
C ILE A 230 7.50 19.52 2.49
N GLU A 231 7.86 20.58 1.76
CA GLU A 231 6.90 21.54 1.21
C GLU A 231 6.13 20.90 0.04
N ASP A 232 5.11 20.11 0.34
CA ASP A 232 4.23 19.49 -0.65
C ASP A 232 2.77 19.66 -0.21
N PRO A 233 1.86 20.12 -1.09
CA PRO A 233 0.44 20.29 -0.75
C PRO A 233 -0.25 19.01 -0.25
N TYR A 234 0.28 17.84 -0.62
CA TYR A 234 -0.26 16.53 -0.23
C TYR A 234 0.49 15.92 0.97
N ALA A 235 1.46 16.63 1.56
CA ALA A 235 2.09 16.21 2.80
C ALA A 235 1.08 16.19 3.95
N ILE A 236 1.15 15.16 4.80
CA ILE A 236 0.16 14.94 5.86
C ILE A 236 0.41 15.91 7.02
N SER A 237 -0.53 16.82 7.23
CA SER A 237 -0.59 17.72 8.38
C SER A 237 -1.80 17.43 9.25
N PHE A 238 -1.67 17.66 10.56
CA PHE A 238 -2.79 17.61 11.49
C PHE A 238 -3.13 19.01 11.97
N SER A 239 -4.41 19.25 12.22
CA SER A 239 -4.91 20.46 12.88
C SER A 239 -5.62 20.08 14.17
N PRO A 240 -5.58 20.94 15.20
CA PRO A 240 -6.45 20.79 16.36
C PRO A 240 -7.92 20.72 15.95
N TRP A 241 -8.73 20.05 16.76
CA TRP A 241 -10.16 19.93 16.49
C TRP A 241 -10.80 21.32 16.39
N ASN A 242 -11.43 21.60 15.24
CA ASN A 242 -12.23 22.80 15.02
C ASN A 242 -13.67 22.38 14.61
N PRO A 243 -14.67 22.62 15.48
CA PRO A 243 -16.08 22.30 15.20
C PRO A 243 -16.57 22.83 13.84
N SER A 244 -16.22 24.07 13.46
CA SER A 244 -16.72 24.66 12.22
C SER A 244 -16.19 23.99 10.95
N VAL A 245 -15.04 23.33 11.03
CA VAL A 245 -14.43 22.62 9.90
C VAL A 245 -14.78 21.13 9.94
N HIS A 246 -14.84 20.54 11.13
CA HIS A 246 -14.89 19.09 11.30
C HIS A 246 -16.29 18.53 11.59
N ASP A 247 -17.23 19.33 12.12
CA ASP A 247 -18.56 18.81 12.51
C ASP A 247 -19.34 18.28 11.31
N GLU A 248 -19.32 18.96 10.17
CA GLU A 248 -20.01 18.48 8.96
C GLU A 248 -19.50 17.08 8.54
N ALA A 249 -18.18 16.88 8.53
CA ALA A 249 -17.59 15.59 8.20
C ALA A 249 -17.95 14.53 9.24
N ARG A 250 -17.92 14.88 10.54
CA ARG A 250 -18.30 14.01 11.64
C ARG A 250 -19.76 13.57 11.54
N GLU A 251 -20.68 14.49 11.26
CA GLU A 251 -22.10 14.19 11.09
C GLU A 251 -22.34 13.29 9.87
N LYS A 252 -21.67 13.55 8.74
CA LYS A 252 -21.73 12.66 7.56
C LYS A 252 -21.26 11.25 7.89
N MET A 253 -20.17 11.09 8.63
CA MET A 253 -19.67 9.77 9.06
C MET A 253 -20.66 9.04 9.99
N LEU A 254 -21.40 9.77 10.82
CA LEU A 254 -22.41 9.20 11.72
C LEU A 254 -23.70 8.80 10.99
N THR A 255 -24.05 9.48 9.89
CA THR A 255 -25.33 9.31 9.18
C THR A 255 -25.29 8.35 7.98
N GLN A 256 -24.13 8.16 7.34
CA GLN A 256 -23.98 7.36 6.10
C GLN A 256 -24.27 5.84 6.22
N LYS A 257 -24.70 5.32 7.38
CA LYS A 257 -25.08 3.90 7.55
C LYS A 257 -26.46 3.52 6.96
N LYS A 258 -27.22 4.45 6.37
CA LYS A 258 -28.47 4.09 5.66
C LYS A 258 -28.17 3.68 4.21
N LYS A 259 -27.92 2.39 3.96
CA LYS A 259 -28.19 1.86 2.61
C LYS A 259 -29.69 1.97 2.35
N PRO A 260 -30.15 2.42 1.18
CA PRO A 260 -31.55 2.25 0.79
C PRO A 260 -31.85 0.75 0.75
N GLU A 261 -32.87 0.33 1.49
CA GLU A 261 -33.42 -1.02 1.40
C GLU A 261 -33.96 -1.20 -0.02
N GLU A 262 -33.32 -2.06 -0.82
CA GLU A 262 -33.99 -2.65 -1.97
C GLU A 262 -35.11 -3.53 -1.43
N GLN A 263 -36.34 -3.11 -1.72
CA GLN A 263 -37.57 -3.82 -1.41
C GLN A 263 -37.61 -5.16 -2.16
N HIS A 264 -37.19 -6.27 -1.55
CA HIS A 264 -37.99 -7.50 -1.57
C HIS A 264 -37.54 -8.56 -0.57
N ASN A 265 -38.56 -9.15 0.06
CA ASN A 265 -38.60 -10.40 0.85
C ASN A 265 -38.38 -10.33 2.37
N LYS A 266 -39.52 -10.54 3.04
CA LYS A 266 -39.69 -10.89 4.44
C LYS A 266 -38.90 -12.17 4.75
N SER A 267 -37.69 -12.02 5.24
CA SER A 267 -37.06 -12.99 6.12
C SER A 267 -36.43 -12.22 7.28
N VAL A 268 -36.50 -12.80 8.47
CA VAL A 268 -36.10 -12.22 9.75
C VAL A 268 -34.64 -11.82 9.69
N HIS A 269 -34.36 -10.60 9.25
CA HIS A 269 -33.02 -10.04 9.26
C HIS A 269 -32.71 -9.63 10.69
N VAL A 270 -31.90 -10.45 11.35
CA VAL A 270 -31.13 -10.08 12.53
C VAL A 270 -30.42 -8.76 12.20
N ALA A 271 -30.96 -7.66 12.73
CA ALA A 271 -30.33 -6.35 12.63
C ALA A 271 -28.90 -6.52 13.17
N GLY A 272 -27.90 -6.24 12.34
CA GLY A 272 -26.50 -6.46 12.68
C GLY A 272 -26.17 -5.95 14.09
N LEU A 273 -25.42 -6.75 14.84
CA LEU A 273 -25.06 -6.60 16.26
C LEU A 273 -24.20 -5.35 16.53
N SER A 274 -24.69 -4.16 16.18
CA SER A 274 -24.10 -2.89 16.56
C SER A 274 -24.67 -2.49 17.91
N TRP A 275 -23.86 -2.56 18.95
CA TRP A 275 -24.18 -2.08 20.30
C TRP A 275 -24.15 -0.55 20.42
N VAL A 276 -23.87 0.17 19.32
CA VAL A 276 -23.89 1.63 19.24
C VAL A 276 -25.17 2.11 18.56
N LYS A 277 -25.89 3.06 19.18
CA LYS A 277 -27.07 3.75 18.62
C LYS A 277 -26.65 4.53 17.37
N PRO A 278 -27.42 4.49 16.26
CA PRO A 278 -27.17 5.35 15.10
C PRO A 278 -27.08 6.82 15.52
N GLY A 279 -26.06 7.55 15.05
CA GLY A 279 -25.80 8.93 15.47
C GLY A 279 -25.02 9.10 16.77
N SER A 280 -24.76 8.02 17.53
CA SER A 280 -23.95 8.07 18.76
C SER A 280 -22.50 7.67 18.50
N VAL A 281 -21.57 8.30 19.23
CA VAL A 281 -20.16 7.91 19.32
C VAL A 281 -19.87 7.06 20.57
N GLN A 282 -20.86 6.87 21.45
CA GLN A 282 -20.69 6.16 22.71
C GLN A 282 -20.79 4.63 22.51
N PRO A 283 -19.74 3.87 22.88
CA PRO A 283 -19.79 2.40 22.92
C PRO A 283 -20.95 1.92 23.79
N PHE A 284 -21.63 0.84 23.39
CA PHE A 284 -22.76 0.24 24.13
C PHE A 284 -23.96 1.16 24.37
N SER A 285 -24.16 2.18 23.54
CA SER A 285 -25.30 3.09 23.67
C SER A 285 -26.66 2.47 23.35
N LYS A 286 -26.74 1.31 22.68
CA LYS A 286 -28.01 0.60 22.52
C LYS A 286 -28.36 -0.15 23.80
N GLU A 287 -29.50 0.19 24.38
CA GLU A 287 -30.12 -0.59 25.44
C GLU A 287 -30.63 -1.93 24.87
N GLU A 288 -30.38 -3.00 25.60
CA GLU A 288 -30.92 -4.32 25.30
C GLU A 288 -32.44 -4.26 25.49
N LYS A 289 -33.22 -4.57 24.44
CA LYS A 289 -34.66 -4.68 24.59
C LYS A 289 -34.93 -5.91 25.45
N THR A 290 -35.14 -5.73 26.74
CA THR A 290 -35.77 -6.74 27.59
C THR A 290 -37.10 -7.09 26.95
N VAL A 291 -37.18 -8.30 26.40
CA VAL A 291 -38.43 -8.87 25.92
C VAL A 291 -39.27 -9.12 27.18
N ALA A 292 -40.28 -8.27 27.40
CA ALA A 292 -41.27 -8.52 28.43
C ALA A 292 -42.02 -9.81 28.05
N THR A 293 -41.86 -10.84 28.88
CA THR A 293 -42.65 -12.09 28.90
C THR A 293 -44.09 -11.83 29.28
#